data_AF-A0A1J3J9R1-F1
#
_entry.id   AF-A0A1J3J9R1-F1
#
_cell.length_a   1.000
_cell.length_b   1.000
_cell.length_c   1.000
_cell.angle_alpha   90.00
_cell.angle_beta   90.00
_cell.angle_gamma   90.00
#
_symmetry.space_group_name_H-M   'P 1'
#
loop_
_entity.id
_entity.type
_entity.pdbx_description
1 polymer ?
#
loop_
_entity_poly.entity_id
_entity_poly.type
_entity_poly.pdbx_seq_one_letter_code
_entity_poly.pdbx_strand_id
1 'polypeptide(L)'
;CDFVVHQSCISLPHVIRISRHPHRISFTPSFGQGNWSCGVCRREINNDYGGYSCIKDGCSYAAHSKCAPQSNVWDGKELEGEPEEIEEEEVKPFVRISDGIIQHFSH
;
A
#
# COMPACT_ATOMS: atom_id res chain seq x y z
N CYS A 1 18.06 -11.88 -24.13
CA CYS A 1 17.27 -11.61 -22.91
C CYS A 1 16.02 -10.87 -23.34
N ASP A 2 14.93 -11.60 -23.52
CA ASP A 2 13.65 -11.02 -23.95
C ASP A 2 12.73 -10.95 -22.73
N PHE A 3 12.74 -9.81 -22.06
CA PHE A 3 11.76 -9.52 -21.01
C PHE A 3 10.49 -9.02 -21.69
N VAL A 4 9.45 -9.86 -21.72
CA VAL A 4 8.14 -9.46 -22.22
C VAL A 4 7.39 -8.77 -21.09
N VAL A 5 7.45 -7.44 -21.09
CA VAL A 5 6.62 -6.62 -20.20
C VAL A 5 5.35 -6.28 -20.96
N HIS A 6 4.19 -6.56 -20.36
CA HIS A 6 2.92 -6.07 -20.94
C HIS A 6 3.00 -4.55 -21.07
N GLN A 7 2.65 -4.00 -22.23
CA GLN A 7 2.69 -2.55 -22.44
C GLN A 7 1.86 -1.78 -21.39
N SER A 8 0.77 -2.39 -20.91
CA SER A 8 -0.04 -1.87 -19.81
C SER A 8 0.71 -1.75 -18.49
N CYS A 9 1.73 -2.57 -18.24
CA CYS A 9 2.55 -2.52 -17.03
C CYS A 9 3.59 -1.39 -17.08
N ILE A 10 4.00 -0.94 -18.27
CA ILE A 10 4.95 0.18 -18.43
C ILE A 10 4.29 1.51 -18.01
N SER A 11 2.98 1.63 -18.20
CA SER A 11 2.22 2.83 -17.84
C SER A 11 1.65 2.81 -16.42
N LEU A 12 1.98 1.80 -15.61
CA LEU A 12 1.53 1.75 -14.22
C LEU A 12 2.39 2.66 -13.35
N PRO A 13 1.77 3.39 -12.41
CA PRO A 13 2.54 4.19 -11.46
C PRO A 13 3.38 3.26 -10.56
N HIS A 14 4.61 3.65 -10.28
CA HIS A 14 5.55 2.82 -9.53
C HIS A 14 5.28 2.87 -8.03
N VAL A 15 5.05 4.04 -7.44
CA VAL A 15 4.79 4.18 -6.00
C VAL A 15 3.56 5.05 -5.79
N ILE A 16 2.55 4.50 -5.11
CA ILE A 16 1.28 5.19 -4.91
C ILE A 16 0.78 5.04 -3.47
N ARG A 17 -0.15 5.91 -3.09
CA ARG A 17 -0.91 5.83 -1.84
C ARG A 17 -2.37 5.55 -2.17
N ILE A 18 -3.00 4.64 -1.43
CA ILE A 18 -4.39 4.25 -1.70
C ILE A 18 -5.25 4.42 -0.46
N SER A 19 -6.55 4.62 -0.66
CA SER A 19 -7.51 4.77 0.45
C SER A 19 -7.67 3.51 1.31
N ARG A 20 -7.29 2.34 0.78
CA ARG A 20 -7.48 1.03 1.43
C ARG A 20 -6.30 0.60 2.32
N HIS A 21 -5.21 1.36 2.34
CA HIS A 21 -4.00 1.01 3.09
C HIS A 21 -3.19 2.28 3.45
N PRO A 22 -2.78 2.48 4.72
CA PRO A 22 -2.14 3.72 5.14
C PRO A 22 -0.74 3.93 4.56
N HIS A 23 0.03 2.86 4.36
CA HIS A 23 1.38 2.95 3.82
C HIS A 23 1.36 3.09 2.30
N ARG A 24 2.44 3.65 1.74
CA ARG A 24 2.68 3.59 0.31
C ARG A 24 2.83 2.13 -0.14
N ILE A 25 2.46 1.90 -1.39
CA ILE A 25 2.63 0.61 -2.05
C ILE A 25 3.44 0.82 -3.32
N SER A 26 4.36 -0.09 -3.62
CA SER A 26 5.15 -0.09 -4.84
C SER A 26 4.70 -1.19 -5.79
N PHE A 27 4.77 -0.92 -7.08
CA PHE A 27 4.58 -1.92 -8.11
C PHE A 27 5.72 -2.94 -8.04
N THR A 28 5.36 -4.21 -8.03
CA THR A 28 6.27 -5.34 -8.15
C THR A 28 5.87 -6.20 -9.35
N PRO A 29 6.80 -6.54 -10.25
CA PRO A 29 6.51 -7.36 -11.42
C PRO A 29 6.17 -8.81 -11.04
N SER A 30 6.58 -9.26 -9.86
CA SER A 30 6.32 -10.61 -9.36
C SER A 30 6.29 -10.62 -7.84
N PHE A 31 5.33 -11.31 -7.24
CA PHE A 31 5.41 -11.64 -5.83
C PHE A 31 6.23 -12.91 -5.62
N GLY A 32 6.85 -13.04 -4.45
CA GLY A 32 7.48 -14.29 -4.03
C GLY A 32 6.47 -15.45 -3.95
N GLN A 33 6.99 -16.67 -3.78
CA GLN A 33 6.14 -17.86 -3.59
C GLN A 33 5.17 -17.65 -2.42
N GLY A 34 3.88 -17.87 -2.67
CA GLY A 34 2.85 -17.71 -1.66
C GLY A 34 1.48 -17.40 -2.26
N ASN A 35 0.45 -17.58 -1.45
CA ASN A 35 -0.93 -17.23 -1.80
C ASN A 35 -1.18 -15.77 -1.40
N TRP A 36 -1.15 -14.89 -2.38
CA TRP A 36 -1.40 -13.46 -2.18
C TRP A 36 -2.87 -13.15 -2.42
N SER A 37 -3.45 -12.31 -1.57
CA SER A 37 -4.83 -11.83 -1.74
C SER A 37 -4.84 -10.32 -1.87
N CYS A 38 -5.67 -9.82 -2.79
CA CYS A 38 -5.78 -8.39 -3.02
C CYS A 38 -6.60 -7.72 -1.91
N GLY A 39 -6.00 -6.75 -1.22
CA GLY A 39 -6.67 -5.97 -0.18
C GLY A 39 -7.82 -5.09 -0.67
N VAL A 40 -7.93 -4.85 -1.99
CA VAL A 40 -9.00 -4.05 -2.60
C VAL A 40 -10.23 -4.90 -2.94
N CYS A 41 -10.04 -5.98 -3.71
CA CYS A 41 -11.14 -6.81 -4.21
C CYS A 41 -11.32 -8.15 -3.49
N ARG A 42 -10.43 -8.49 -2.55
CA ARG A 42 -10.43 -9.71 -1.73
C ARG A 42 -10.30 -11.02 -2.52
N ARG A 43 -9.81 -10.96 -3.76
CA ARG A 43 -9.52 -12.14 -4.61
C ARG A 43 -8.03 -12.42 -4.65
N GLU A 44 -7.68 -13.66 -4.96
CA GLU A 44 -6.28 -14.08 -5.14
C GLU A 44 -5.57 -13.30 -6.25
N ILE A 45 -4.30 -13.00 -6.02
CA ILE A 45 -3.43 -12.31 -6.98
C ILE A 45 -2.74 -13.37 -7.85
N ASN A 46 -2.94 -13.26 -9.16
CA ASN A 46 -2.13 -13.99 -10.12
C ASN A 46 -0.79 -13.27 -10.28
N ASN A 47 0.31 -13.97 -10.01
CA ASN A 47 1.68 -13.47 -10.12
C ASN A 47 2.12 -13.15 -11.56
N ASP A 48 1.43 -13.65 -12.59
CA ASP A 48 1.78 -13.41 -14.01
C ASP A 48 1.69 -11.93 -14.44
N TYR A 49 0.93 -11.11 -13.70
CA TYR A 49 0.64 -9.71 -14.04
C TYR A 49 1.25 -8.70 -13.07
N GLY A 50 2.07 -9.18 -12.13
CA GLY A 50 2.55 -8.39 -11.01
C GLY A 50 1.42 -7.80 -10.16
N GLY A 51 1.78 -6.88 -9.28
CA GLY A 51 0.83 -6.17 -8.44
C GLY A 51 1.53 -5.12 -7.61
N TYR A 52 0.84 -4.65 -6.58
CA TYR A 52 1.41 -3.71 -5.63
C TYR A 52 1.66 -4.39 -4.30
N SER A 53 2.80 -4.13 -3.68
CA SER A 53 3.16 -4.56 -2.32
C SER A 53 3.43 -3.35 -1.45
N CYS A 54 3.09 -3.43 -0.16
CA CYS A 54 3.48 -2.42 0.81
C CYS A 54 5.00 -2.29 0.90
N ILE A 55 5.49 -1.05 0.96
CA ILE A 55 6.92 -0.77 1.11
C ILE A 55 7.40 -0.86 2.57
N LYS A 56 6.47 -0.80 3.54
CA LYS A 56 6.80 -0.89 4.96
C LYS A 56 7.16 -2.32 5.34
N ASP A 57 8.34 -2.48 5.93
CA ASP A 57 8.80 -3.76 6.45
C ASP A 57 7.80 -4.41 7.42
N GLY A 58 7.61 -5.71 7.26
CA GLY A 58 6.66 -6.50 8.04
C GLY A 58 5.18 -6.32 7.65
N CYS A 59 4.87 -5.48 6.66
CA CYS A 59 3.50 -5.33 6.17
C CYS A 59 3.26 -6.19 4.92
N SER A 60 2.39 -7.19 5.02
CA SER A 60 2.07 -8.12 3.93
C SER A 60 0.94 -7.65 3.00
N TYR A 61 0.60 -6.35 3.02
CA TYR A 61 -0.47 -5.84 2.17
C TYR A 61 -0.08 -5.94 0.69
N ALA A 62 -0.99 -6.51 -0.10
CA ALA A 62 -0.85 -6.63 -1.53
C ALA A 62 -2.14 -6.23 -2.26
N ALA A 63 -2.02 -5.76 -3.49
CA ALA A 63 -3.15 -5.48 -4.37
C ALA A 63 -2.85 -5.86 -5.82
N HIS A 64 -3.88 -6.22 -6.59
CA HIS A 64 -3.71 -6.40 -8.04
C HIS A 64 -3.23 -5.11 -8.70
N SER A 65 -2.41 -5.25 -9.74
CA SER A 65 -1.93 -4.16 -10.58
C SER A 65 -3.05 -3.29 -11.17
N LYS A 66 -4.21 -3.88 -11.46
CA LYS A 66 -5.40 -3.17 -11.94
C LYS A 66 -6.30 -2.58 -10.85
N CYS A 67 -6.17 -3.04 -9.60
CA CYS A 67 -7.06 -2.63 -8.50
C CYS A 67 -6.52 -1.42 -7.75
N ALA A 68 -5.21 -1.33 -7.58
CA ALA A 68 -4.61 -0.21 -6.87
C ALA A 68 -4.81 1.14 -7.59
N PRO A 69 -4.60 1.26 -8.92
CA PRO A 69 -4.73 2.56 -9.61
C PRO A 69 -6.16 2.92 -10.03
N GLN A 70 -7.19 2.25 -9.51
CA GLN A 70 -8.57 2.64 -9.81
C GLN A 70 -8.88 4.00 -9.19
N SER A 71 -9.62 4.86 -9.89
CA SER A 71 -9.92 6.23 -9.46
C SER A 71 -10.72 6.33 -8.15
N ASN A 72 -11.37 5.26 -7.72
CA ASN A 72 -12.04 5.15 -6.42
C ASN A 72 -11.14 4.58 -5.31
N VAL A 73 -9.87 4.29 -5.61
CA VAL A 73 -8.88 3.69 -4.71
C VAL A 73 -7.64 4.59 -4.58
N TRP A 74 -7.17 5.18 -5.68
CA TRP A 74 -5.99 6.03 -5.77
C TRP A 74 -6.36 7.45 -6.26
N ASP A 75 -5.59 8.44 -5.82
CA ASP A 75 -5.76 9.87 -6.12
C ASP A 75 -5.10 10.32 -7.43
N GLY A 76 -4.39 9.44 -8.13
CA GLY A 76 -3.68 9.75 -9.37
C GLY A 76 -2.28 10.35 -9.16
N LYS A 77 -1.78 10.41 -7.92
CA LYS A 77 -0.44 10.94 -7.61
C LYS A 77 0.62 9.83 -7.58
N GLU A 78 1.60 9.94 -8.48
CA GLU A 78 2.86 9.17 -8.43
C GLU A 78 3.76 9.72 -7.32
N LEU A 79 4.40 8.83 -6.57
CA LEU A 79 5.21 9.15 -5.39
C LEU A 79 6.62 8.54 -5.47
N GLU A 80 7.01 7.95 -6.60
CA GLU A 80 8.38 7.50 -6.83
C GLU A 80 9.33 8.70 -6.76
N GLY A 81 10.39 8.59 -5.95
CA GLY A 81 11.36 9.66 -5.73
C GLY A 81 10.92 10.75 -4.73
N GLU A 82 9.64 10.78 -4.34
CA GLU A 82 9.17 11.68 -3.28
C GLU A 82 9.57 11.12 -1.92
N PRO A 83 10.20 11.91 -1.02
CA PRO A 83 10.48 11.45 0.33
C PRO A 83 9.19 11.01 1.02
N GLU A 84 9.26 9.94 1.84
CA GLU A 84 8.17 9.69 2.77
C GLU A 84 8.10 10.87 3.73
N GLU A 85 6.92 11.49 3.83
CA GLU A 85 6.64 12.39 4.94
C GLU A 85 6.80 11.55 6.19
N ILE A 86 7.90 11.79 6.91
CA ILE A 86 8.11 11.23 8.24
C ILE A 86 6.98 11.86 9.04
N GLU A 87 5.88 11.13 9.23
CA GLU A 87 4.94 11.46 10.31
C GLU A 87 5.83 11.48 11.55
N GLU A 88 6.16 12.68 12.02
CA GLU A 88 6.92 12.90 13.25
C GLU A 88 6.35 11.90 14.25
N GLU A 89 7.21 10.94 14.61
CA GLU A 89 6.95 9.85 15.53
C GLU A 89 5.96 10.30 16.58
N GLU A 90 4.74 9.78 16.47
CA GLU A 90 3.57 10.15 17.26
C GLU A 90 3.94 10.82 18.59
N VAL A 91 3.75 12.14 18.68
CA VAL A 91 3.42 12.76 19.96
C VAL A 91 2.15 12.05 20.39
N LYS A 92 2.30 10.97 21.19
CA LYS A 92 1.20 10.12 21.63
C LYS A 92 0.08 11.05 22.14
N PRO A 93 -1.15 10.96 21.61
CA PRO A 93 -2.24 11.87 22.00
C PRO A 93 -2.62 11.77 23.49
N PHE A 94 -2.02 10.85 24.24
CA PHE A 94 -2.32 10.61 25.63
C PHE A 94 -1.04 10.56 26.47
N VAL A 95 -0.96 11.49 27.42
CA VAL A 95 -0.13 11.33 28.60
C VAL A 95 -0.79 10.27 29.48
N ARG A 96 -0.09 9.17 29.76
CA ARG A 96 -0.52 8.19 30.77
C ARG A 96 -0.40 8.83 32.15
N ILE A 97 -1.51 9.29 32.72
CA ILE A 97 -1.53 9.89 34.06
C ILE A 97 -1.58 8.79 35.15
N SER A 98 -2.06 7.57 34.83
CA SER A 98 -1.98 6.35 35.66
C SER A 98 -2.56 5.11 34.96
N ASP A 99 -2.43 3.93 35.58
CA ASP A 99 -2.78 2.61 35.04
C ASP A 99 -4.29 2.45 34.81
N GLY A 100 -4.71 2.25 33.55
CA GLY A 100 -6.02 1.68 33.21
C GLY A 100 -7.20 2.63 32.92
N ILE A 101 -7.04 3.95 32.87
CA ILE A 101 -8.17 4.86 32.53
C ILE A 101 -7.85 5.71 31.30
N ILE A 102 -8.52 5.41 30.18
CA ILE A 102 -8.55 6.26 28.98
C ILE A 102 -9.84 7.07 29.04
N GLN A 103 -9.74 8.40 29.18
CA GLN A 103 -10.91 9.28 29.17
C GLN A 103 -11.23 9.69 27.72
N HIS A 104 -12.30 9.13 27.16
CA HIS A 104 -12.90 9.64 25.92
C HIS A 104 -13.77 10.87 26.25
N PHE A 105 -13.39 12.04 25.74
CA PHE A 105 -14.30 13.19 25.69
C PHE A 105 -15.08 13.11 24.38
N SER A 106 -16.28 12.54 24.44
CA SER A 106 -17.30 12.78 23.42
C SER A 106 -18.10 14.00 23.86
N HIS A 107 -17.90 15.10 23.13
CA HIS A 107 -18.71 16.32 22.98
C HIS A 107 -19.49 16.88 24.18
#